data_AF-A0A8S1PW06-F1
#
_entry.id   AF-A0A8S1PW06-F1
#
_cell.length_a   1.000
_cell.length_b   1.000
_cell.length_c   1.000
_cell.angle_alpha   90.00
_cell.angle_beta   90.00
_cell.angle_gamma   90.00
#
_symmetry.space_group_name_H-M   'P 1'
#
loop_
_entity.id
_entity.type
_entity.pdbx_description
1 polymer ?
#
loop_
_entity_poly.entity_id
_entity_poly.type
_entity_poly.pdbx_seq_one_letter_code
_entity_poly.pdbx_strand_id
1 'polypeptide(L)'
;MGVCCTHSYEKFDNPIPPELIKEDIKYDQFALQIQKHYKGYKARKLYHKMKIKTEDSPVVHYPKPEIAQKLNQTPTDYALTVQKALYKLGPFRYNDYINSEDPHKRSKNFQITEEDKKLPFLEPHRLIDGAIYIGQWKNGMKWGKGKQIWPDGSVYEGFWQNNKACGIGRLIHQNGDVYIGDWLDDKCHGFGVYTHNDGTIYKGNWIEDKQEGDGIEEYPDGTVYKGQFLNSMKHGEGECFYSNKNYYKGEFQYNFIHGQGKFVWSDGKEYEGTWENNQMHGYGEFKWPDGRSYRGNYKHDLKDGEGEFIIDENTRYKGSWKNGKQHGDGILVVKDIPRPGVWCEGIRIQWKDKF
;
A
#
# COMPACT_ATOMS: atom_id res chain seq x y z
N MET A 1 29.83 17.30 35.65
CA MET A 1 29.46 15.89 35.91
C MET A 1 27.95 15.82 35.73
N GLY A 2 27.45 15.53 34.53
CA GLY A 2 27.07 14.17 34.09
C GLY A 2 25.62 13.91 34.54
N VAL A 3 24.64 13.47 33.74
CA VAL A 3 24.59 12.83 32.42
C VAL A 3 23.20 13.10 31.81
N CYS A 4 23.14 13.19 30.49
CA CYS A 4 21.97 13.47 29.66
C CYS A 4 21.28 12.17 29.15
N CYS A 5 20.03 12.32 28.72
CA CYS A 5 19.17 11.42 27.92
C CYS A 5 18.29 10.39 28.66
N THR A 6 16.97 10.52 28.46
CA THR A 6 16.14 9.51 27.75
C THR A 6 14.87 10.18 27.18
N HIS A 7 14.55 9.85 25.93
CA HIS A 7 13.37 10.27 25.18
C HIS A 7 12.08 9.68 25.76
N SER A 8 11.02 10.48 25.84
CA SER A 8 9.63 9.99 25.92
C SER A 8 8.86 10.46 24.69
N TYR A 9 8.51 9.50 23.83
CA TYR A 9 7.54 9.65 22.76
C TYR A 9 6.16 9.96 23.37
N GLU A 10 5.65 11.17 23.15
CA GLU A 10 4.24 11.46 23.41
C GLU A 10 3.40 11.03 22.20
N LYS A 11 2.51 10.07 22.46
CA LYS A 11 1.45 9.63 21.56
C LYS A 11 0.47 10.78 21.36
N PHE A 12 0.24 11.16 20.11
CA PHE A 12 -0.96 11.92 19.76
C PHE A 12 -2.10 10.95 19.45
N ASP A 13 -2.88 10.65 20.50
CA ASP A 13 -4.20 10.03 20.39
C ASP A 13 -5.23 11.11 20.03
N ASN A 14 -5.59 11.21 18.75
CA ASN A 14 -6.92 11.72 18.36
C ASN A 14 -7.70 10.53 17.80
N PRO A 15 -8.77 10.06 18.47
CA PRO A 15 -9.51 8.91 17.97
C PRO A 15 -10.30 9.30 16.73
N ILE A 16 -10.03 8.59 15.64
CA ILE A 16 -10.80 8.59 14.39
C ILE A 16 -12.27 8.21 14.73
N PRO A 17 -13.28 8.85 14.10
CA PRO A 17 -14.68 8.47 14.28
C PRO A 17 -14.91 6.96 14.01
N PRO A 18 -15.48 6.19 14.96
CA PRO A 18 -15.62 4.73 14.86
C PRO A 18 -16.44 4.20 13.67
N GLU A 19 -17.22 5.06 13.01
CA GLU A 19 -18.15 4.69 11.94
C GLU A 19 -17.45 4.60 10.58
N LEU A 20 -16.48 5.47 10.29
CA LEU A 20 -15.65 5.42 9.08
C LEU A 20 -14.64 4.25 9.13
N ILE A 21 -14.18 3.90 10.33
CA ILE A 21 -13.29 2.76 10.57
C ILE A 21 -13.98 1.41 10.31
N LYS A 22 -15.29 1.31 10.56
CA LYS A 22 -16.00 0.01 10.51
C LYS A 22 -16.35 -0.47 9.11
N GLU A 23 -16.55 0.44 8.17
CA GLU A 23 -16.80 0.09 6.77
C GLU A 23 -15.48 -0.15 6.03
N ASP A 24 -14.45 0.67 6.26
CA ASP A 24 -13.15 0.49 5.61
C ASP A 24 -12.31 -0.65 6.19
N ILE A 25 -12.37 -0.95 7.51
CA ILE A 25 -11.78 -2.19 8.05
C ILE A 25 -12.45 -3.43 7.43
N LYS A 26 -13.72 -3.33 7.00
CA LYS A 26 -14.42 -4.44 6.34
C LYS A 26 -13.93 -4.65 4.90
N TYR A 27 -13.52 -3.59 4.21
CA TYR A 27 -12.90 -3.65 2.87
C TYR A 27 -11.39 -3.97 2.96
N ASP A 28 -10.66 -3.49 3.98
CA ASP A 28 -9.24 -3.80 4.25
C ASP A 28 -9.00 -5.21 4.79
N GLN A 29 -9.99 -5.82 5.46
CA GLN A 29 -9.94 -7.25 5.80
C GLN A 29 -9.97 -8.17 4.57
N PHE A 30 -10.24 -7.61 3.37
CA PHE A 30 -10.14 -8.30 2.08
C PHE A 30 -8.85 -7.96 1.31
N ALA A 31 -8.26 -6.77 1.48
CA ALA A 31 -7.12 -6.30 0.69
C ALA A 31 -5.74 -6.78 1.18
N LEU A 32 -5.61 -7.33 2.40
CA LEU A 32 -4.33 -7.86 2.93
C LEU A 32 -4.45 -9.30 3.43
N GLN A 33 -4.94 -10.20 2.58
CA GLN A 33 -4.83 -11.65 2.80
C GLN A 33 -3.49 -12.26 2.35
N ILE A 34 -2.40 -11.50 2.32
CA ILE A 34 -1.07 -12.14 2.23
C ILE A 34 -0.82 -13.00 3.49
N GLN A 35 -1.50 -12.73 4.62
CA GLN A 35 -1.25 -13.40 5.90
C GLN A 35 -2.35 -14.27 6.52
N LYS A 36 -3.58 -14.38 6.01
CA LYS A 36 -4.66 -15.00 6.82
C LYS A 36 -4.51 -16.50 7.08
N HIS A 37 -3.40 -17.14 6.74
CA HIS A 37 -2.68 -18.01 7.67
C HIS A 37 -1.42 -18.44 6.92
N TYR A 38 -0.27 -17.90 7.29
CA TYR A 38 0.98 -18.47 6.81
C TYR A 38 1.08 -19.93 7.31
N LYS A 39 0.85 -20.85 6.37
CA LYS A 39 0.73 -22.31 6.54
C LYS A 39 2.05 -22.95 7.01
N GLY A 40 3.16 -22.19 6.97
CA GLY A 40 4.46 -22.61 7.50
C GLY A 40 4.56 -22.61 9.02
N TYR A 41 3.74 -21.86 9.78
CA TYR A 41 3.85 -21.87 11.25
C TYR A 41 3.50 -23.25 11.85
N LYS A 42 2.40 -23.88 11.38
CA LYS A 42 2.02 -25.22 11.84
C LYS A 42 3.08 -26.26 11.43
N ALA A 43 3.57 -26.21 10.21
CA ALA A 43 4.63 -27.09 9.71
C ALA A 43 5.94 -26.92 10.50
N ARG A 44 6.36 -25.68 10.81
CA ARG A 44 7.55 -25.39 11.63
C ARG A 44 7.37 -25.79 13.09
N LYS A 45 6.18 -25.59 13.67
CA LYS A 45 5.90 -26.05 15.05
C LYS A 45 5.97 -27.58 15.12
N LEU A 46 5.50 -28.28 14.09
CA LEU A 46 5.59 -29.73 13.99
C LEU A 46 7.07 -30.18 13.80
N TYR A 47 7.81 -29.53 12.91
CA TYR A 47 9.24 -29.76 12.68
C TYR A 47 10.07 -29.50 13.95
N HIS A 48 9.84 -28.39 14.66
CA HIS A 48 10.57 -28.05 15.89
C HIS A 48 10.29 -29.06 17.01
N LYS A 49 9.05 -29.55 17.14
CA LYS A 49 8.72 -30.66 18.05
C LYS A 49 9.49 -31.94 17.70
N MET A 50 9.73 -32.21 16.42
CA MET A 50 10.48 -33.38 15.95
C MET A 50 12.00 -33.22 16.07
N LYS A 51 12.52 -31.98 16.00
CA LYS A 51 13.95 -31.67 16.06
C LYS A 51 14.58 -31.86 17.46
N ILE A 52 13.78 -31.96 18.52
CA ILE A 52 14.27 -32.13 19.91
C ILE A 52 14.94 -33.50 20.15
N LYS A 53 14.97 -34.41 19.18
CA LYS A 53 15.67 -35.70 19.29
C LYS A 53 16.55 -35.95 18.07
N THR A 54 17.85 -35.68 18.17
CA THR A 54 18.96 -36.54 17.68
C THR A 54 20.25 -35.73 17.51
N GLU A 55 21.30 -36.20 18.21
CA GLU A 55 22.72 -35.88 18.01
C GLU A 55 23.30 -36.55 16.76
N ASP A 56 24.39 -35.95 16.28
CA ASP A 56 25.43 -36.38 15.32
C ASP A 56 25.19 -37.60 14.41
N SER A 57 25.01 -37.30 13.13
CA SER A 57 25.15 -38.24 12.01
C SER A 57 25.85 -37.52 10.84
N PRO A 58 26.56 -38.25 9.96
CA PRO A 58 27.30 -37.66 8.85
C PRO A 58 26.39 -36.76 8.01
N VAL A 59 26.96 -35.68 7.46
CA VAL A 59 26.24 -34.57 6.80
C VAL A 59 25.45 -35.07 5.58
N VAL A 60 24.28 -35.62 5.83
CA VAL A 60 23.28 -35.97 4.84
C VAL A 60 22.36 -34.75 4.79
N HIS A 61 22.53 -33.90 3.79
CA HIS A 61 21.71 -32.69 3.65
C HIS A 61 20.22 -32.99 3.39
N TYR A 62 19.87 -34.26 3.09
CA TYR A 62 18.52 -34.73 2.80
C TYR A 62 17.58 -34.60 4.00
N PRO A 63 16.26 -34.43 3.77
CA PRO A 63 15.28 -34.50 4.84
C PRO A 63 15.18 -35.91 5.41
N LYS A 64 14.83 -36.00 6.70
CA LYS A 64 14.43 -37.29 7.26
C LYS A 64 13.09 -37.76 6.65
N PRO A 65 12.88 -39.07 6.40
CA PRO A 65 11.65 -39.58 5.79
C PRO A 65 10.36 -39.19 6.52
N GLU A 66 10.42 -38.99 7.84
CA GLU A 66 9.27 -38.57 8.67
C GLU A 66 8.84 -37.11 8.38
N ILE A 67 9.74 -36.30 7.84
CA ILE A 67 9.53 -34.88 7.55
C ILE A 67 9.17 -34.68 6.08
N ALA A 68 9.80 -35.44 5.19
CA ALA A 68 9.55 -35.34 3.77
C ALA A 68 9.71 -36.69 3.06
N GLN A 69 8.66 -37.10 2.35
CA GLN A 69 8.63 -38.34 1.56
C GLN A 69 8.89 -38.02 0.08
N LYS A 70 9.90 -38.66 -0.52
CA LYS A 70 10.18 -38.52 -1.96
C LYS A 70 8.97 -38.95 -2.80
N LEU A 71 8.66 -38.18 -3.84
CA LEU A 71 7.67 -38.49 -4.86
C LEU A 71 8.35 -38.82 -6.19
N ASN A 72 7.66 -39.57 -7.04
CA ASN A 72 8.14 -39.92 -8.37
C ASN A 72 7.88 -38.83 -9.43
N GLN A 73 6.90 -37.94 -9.18
CA GLN A 73 6.48 -36.90 -10.12
C GLN A 73 6.06 -35.64 -9.37
N THR A 74 6.21 -34.49 -10.03
CA THR A 74 5.66 -33.21 -9.57
C THR A 74 4.20 -33.11 -9.99
N PRO A 75 3.24 -32.81 -9.09
CA PRO A 75 1.88 -32.53 -9.52
C PRO A 75 1.80 -31.30 -10.41
N THR A 76 0.98 -31.39 -11.45
CA THR A 76 0.77 -30.32 -12.43
C THR A 76 -0.67 -29.83 -12.50
N ASP A 77 -1.55 -30.35 -11.66
CA ASP A 77 -2.96 -29.97 -11.60
C ASP A 77 -3.15 -28.71 -10.76
N TYR A 78 -2.82 -27.56 -11.34
CA TYR A 78 -2.99 -26.25 -10.72
C TYR A 78 -4.39 -25.68 -11.02
N ALA A 79 -4.92 -24.85 -10.13
CA ALA A 79 -6.09 -24.02 -10.44
C ALA A 79 -5.85 -23.17 -11.70
N LEU A 80 -6.90 -22.90 -12.49
CA LEU A 80 -6.81 -22.15 -13.75
C LEU A 80 -6.15 -20.76 -13.58
N THR A 81 -6.42 -20.08 -12.47
CA THR A 81 -5.81 -18.81 -12.06
C THR A 81 -4.28 -18.92 -11.97
N VAL A 82 -3.79 -19.96 -11.28
CA VAL A 82 -2.36 -20.25 -11.14
C VAL A 82 -1.73 -20.63 -12.48
N GLN A 83 -2.43 -21.43 -13.31
CA GLN A 83 -1.95 -21.77 -14.66
C GLN A 83 -1.78 -20.51 -15.53
N LYS A 84 -2.76 -19.59 -15.51
CA LYS A 84 -2.68 -18.31 -16.24
C LYS A 84 -1.52 -17.45 -15.75
N ALA A 85 -1.34 -17.34 -14.44
CA ALA A 85 -0.22 -16.59 -13.86
C ALA A 85 1.14 -17.21 -14.26
N LEU A 86 1.29 -18.53 -14.16
CA LEU A 86 2.51 -19.25 -14.60
C LEU A 86 2.79 -19.07 -16.09
N TYR A 87 1.76 -19.12 -16.94
CA TYR A 87 1.89 -18.87 -18.38
C TYR A 87 2.37 -17.45 -18.66
N LYS A 88 1.75 -16.44 -18.02
CA LYS A 88 2.10 -15.02 -18.19
C LYS A 88 3.53 -14.72 -17.70
N LEU A 89 3.93 -15.30 -16.58
CA LEU A 89 5.22 -15.02 -15.93
C LEU A 89 6.38 -15.87 -16.48
N GLY A 90 6.08 -16.99 -17.15
CA GLY A 90 7.09 -17.94 -17.60
C GLY A 90 7.87 -18.61 -16.45
N PRO A 91 8.98 -19.30 -16.74
CA PRO A 91 9.79 -19.98 -15.73
C PRO A 91 10.51 -18.98 -14.81
N PHE A 92 10.59 -19.30 -13.51
CA PHE A 92 11.40 -18.52 -12.57
C PHE A 92 12.89 -18.79 -12.80
N ARG A 93 13.63 -17.77 -13.23
CA ARG A 93 15.05 -17.86 -13.55
C ARG A 93 15.90 -17.27 -12.40
N TYR A 94 16.38 -18.13 -11.52
CA TYR A 94 17.19 -17.71 -10.36
C TYR A 94 18.39 -16.81 -10.72
N ASN A 95 19.04 -17.04 -11.87
CA ASN A 95 20.22 -16.28 -12.27
C ASN A 95 19.89 -14.81 -12.61
N ASP A 96 18.64 -14.51 -12.98
CA ASP A 96 18.19 -13.13 -13.27
C ASP A 96 18.23 -12.25 -12.00
N TYR A 97 18.23 -12.87 -10.82
CA TYR A 97 18.24 -12.21 -9.51
C TYR A 97 19.60 -12.29 -8.79
N ILE A 98 20.33 -13.40 -8.94
CA ILE A 98 21.64 -13.58 -8.27
C ILE A 98 22.68 -12.57 -8.77
N ASN A 99 22.68 -12.28 -10.07
CA ASN A 99 23.66 -11.41 -10.72
C ASN A 99 23.03 -10.09 -11.21
N SER A 100 21.85 -9.72 -10.70
CA SER A 100 21.17 -8.52 -11.14
C SER A 100 21.89 -7.26 -10.68
N GLU A 101 22.14 -6.33 -11.60
CA GLU A 101 22.55 -4.96 -11.30
C GLU A 101 21.37 -4.09 -10.85
N ASP A 102 20.14 -4.54 -11.10
CA ASP A 102 18.92 -3.88 -10.66
C ASP A 102 18.73 -4.07 -9.14
N PRO A 103 18.78 -2.99 -8.33
CA PRO A 103 18.64 -3.09 -6.87
C PRO A 103 17.26 -3.62 -6.43
N HIS A 104 16.25 -3.55 -7.30
CA HIS A 104 14.91 -4.08 -7.05
C HIS A 104 14.80 -5.59 -7.32
N LYS A 105 15.82 -6.18 -7.95
CA LYS A 105 15.92 -7.62 -8.22
C LYS A 105 16.96 -8.31 -7.36
N ARG A 106 17.50 -7.62 -6.34
CA ARG A 106 18.47 -8.17 -5.42
C ARG A 106 18.02 -7.97 -3.98
N SER A 107 18.10 -9.03 -3.19
CA SER A 107 17.87 -8.94 -1.75
C SER A 107 19.09 -8.34 -1.06
N LYS A 108 18.86 -7.40 -0.14
CA LYS A 108 19.90 -6.91 0.78
C LYS A 108 20.08 -7.84 1.98
N ASN A 109 19.06 -8.63 2.29
CA ASN A 109 18.97 -9.47 3.48
C ASN A 109 19.37 -10.93 3.20
N PHE A 110 19.71 -11.27 1.96
CA PHE A 110 20.04 -12.64 1.55
C PHE A 110 21.20 -12.68 0.57
N GLN A 111 22.16 -13.55 0.84
CA GLN A 111 23.29 -13.86 -0.04
C GLN A 111 23.55 -15.37 -0.05
N ILE A 112 23.85 -15.91 -1.23
CA ILE A 112 24.19 -17.31 -1.42
C ILE A 112 25.70 -17.46 -1.25
N THR A 113 26.14 -18.36 -0.37
CA THR A 113 27.57 -18.66 -0.21
C THR A 113 28.07 -19.65 -1.27
N GLU A 114 29.41 -19.78 -1.42
CA GLU A 114 29.99 -20.79 -2.31
C GLU A 114 29.68 -22.23 -1.85
N GLU A 115 29.49 -22.47 -0.55
CA GLU A 115 29.01 -23.77 -0.06
C GLU A 115 27.56 -24.01 -0.46
N ASP A 116 26.72 -22.99 -0.40
CA ASP A 116 25.29 -23.12 -0.72
C ASP A 116 25.06 -23.47 -2.20
N LYS A 117 25.97 -23.04 -3.09
CA LYS A 117 25.97 -23.44 -4.50
C LYS A 117 26.21 -24.94 -4.71
N LYS A 118 26.83 -25.62 -3.74
CA LYS A 118 27.16 -27.06 -3.80
C LYS A 118 26.09 -27.95 -3.16
N LEU A 119 25.06 -27.36 -2.54
CA LEU A 119 23.99 -28.11 -1.90
C LEU A 119 23.16 -28.91 -2.92
N PRO A 120 22.77 -30.16 -2.58
CA PRO A 120 22.03 -31.02 -3.48
C PRO A 120 20.66 -30.43 -3.77
N PHE A 121 20.32 -30.31 -5.05
CA PHE A 121 18.98 -29.99 -5.52
C PHE A 121 18.19 -31.29 -5.66
N LEU A 122 17.14 -31.47 -4.86
CA LEU A 122 16.40 -32.72 -4.80
C LEU A 122 15.10 -32.65 -5.61
N GLU A 123 14.73 -33.82 -6.12
CA GLU A 123 13.42 -34.16 -6.70
C GLU A 123 12.25 -33.83 -5.76
N PRO A 124 10.98 -33.91 -6.20
CA PRO A 124 9.84 -33.54 -5.38
C PRO A 124 9.72 -34.38 -4.10
N HIS A 125 9.59 -33.72 -2.95
CA HIS A 125 9.30 -34.35 -1.67
C HIS A 125 8.00 -33.79 -1.09
N ARG A 126 7.08 -34.68 -0.72
CA ARG A 126 5.87 -34.33 0.04
C ARG A 126 6.25 -34.10 1.50
N LEU A 127 6.04 -32.88 1.96
CA LEU A 127 6.20 -32.46 3.35
C LEU A 127 5.01 -32.95 4.20
N ILE A 128 5.20 -32.95 5.52
CA ILE A 128 4.20 -33.38 6.49
C ILE A 128 2.88 -32.58 6.47
N ASP A 129 2.91 -31.33 6.00
CA ASP A 129 1.72 -30.48 5.83
C ASP A 129 1.00 -30.72 4.48
N GLY A 130 1.47 -31.70 3.70
CA GLY A 130 0.96 -32.06 2.39
C GLY A 130 1.53 -31.22 1.25
N ALA A 131 2.27 -30.15 1.54
CA ALA A 131 2.95 -29.36 0.52
C ALA A 131 4.06 -30.19 -0.14
N ILE A 132 4.43 -29.82 -1.35
CA ILE A 132 5.49 -30.48 -2.12
C ILE A 132 6.60 -29.48 -2.31
N TYR A 133 7.82 -29.89 -1.97
CA TYR A 133 9.02 -29.08 -2.14
C TYR A 133 9.98 -29.73 -3.12
N ILE A 134 10.55 -28.92 -4.01
CA ILE A 134 11.53 -29.29 -5.03
C ILE A 134 12.64 -28.25 -4.92
N GLY A 135 13.84 -28.65 -4.55
CA GLY A 135 14.86 -27.63 -4.27
C GLY A 135 16.05 -28.12 -3.50
N GLN A 136 16.90 -27.16 -3.13
CA GLN A 136 18.08 -27.43 -2.33
C GLN A 136 17.70 -27.68 -0.86
N TRP A 137 18.51 -28.53 -0.23
CA TRP A 137 18.40 -28.85 1.19
C TRP A 137 19.75 -28.69 1.88
N LYS A 138 19.72 -28.24 3.14
CA LYS A 138 20.87 -28.17 4.03
C LYS A 138 20.45 -28.71 5.39
N ASN A 139 21.07 -29.83 5.78
CA ASN A 139 20.84 -30.49 7.08
C ASN A 139 19.35 -30.77 7.34
N GLY A 140 18.65 -31.30 6.34
CA GLY A 140 17.22 -31.61 6.42
C GLY A 140 16.30 -30.38 6.51
N MET A 141 16.78 -29.20 6.11
CA MET A 141 15.98 -27.98 5.96
C MET A 141 16.01 -27.51 4.51
N LYS A 142 14.89 -26.94 4.04
CA LYS A 142 14.83 -26.20 2.78
C LYS A 142 15.83 -25.04 2.84
N TRP A 143 16.66 -24.95 1.81
CA TRP A 143 17.73 -23.97 1.69
C TRP A 143 17.90 -23.57 0.21
N GLY A 144 18.55 -22.45 -0.07
CA GLY A 144 18.96 -22.07 -1.41
C GLY A 144 17.78 -21.97 -2.37
N LYS A 145 17.94 -22.47 -3.59
CA LYS A 145 16.91 -22.42 -4.64
C LYS A 145 15.83 -23.47 -4.38
N GLY A 146 14.56 -23.08 -4.42
CA GLY A 146 13.48 -24.05 -4.26
C GLY A 146 12.10 -23.57 -4.69
N LYS A 147 11.28 -24.55 -5.06
CA LYS A 147 9.86 -24.43 -5.40
C LYS A 147 9.03 -25.17 -4.36
N GLN A 148 8.01 -24.52 -3.82
CA GLN A 148 7.00 -25.15 -2.96
C GLN A 148 5.62 -25.04 -3.60
N ILE A 149 4.88 -26.13 -3.60
CA ILE A 149 3.49 -26.22 -4.07
C ILE A 149 2.63 -26.63 -2.88
N TRP A 150 1.64 -25.81 -2.52
CA TRP A 150 0.73 -26.12 -1.41
C TRP A 150 -0.46 -26.97 -1.88
N PRO A 151 -1.16 -27.67 -0.97
CA PRO A 151 -2.36 -28.45 -1.31
C PRO A 151 -3.50 -27.64 -1.95
N ASP A 152 -3.52 -26.33 -1.73
CA ASP A 152 -4.51 -25.42 -2.34
C ASP A 152 -4.12 -24.97 -3.76
N GLY A 153 -2.99 -25.44 -4.27
CA GLY A 153 -2.48 -25.09 -5.60
C GLY A 153 -1.63 -23.82 -5.64
N SER A 154 -1.47 -23.09 -4.53
CA SER A 154 -0.54 -21.95 -4.47
C SER A 154 0.90 -22.43 -4.71
N VAL A 155 1.73 -21.57 -5.27
CA VAL A 155 3.11 -21.89 -5.66
C VAL A 155 4.07 -20.79 -5.25
N TYR A 156 5.14 -21.16 -4.55
CA TYR A 156 6.29 -20.28 -4.30
C TYR A 156 7.50 -20.80 -5.07
N GLU A 157 8.22 -19.91 -5.73
CA GLU A 157 9.51 -20.18 -6.36
C GLU A 157 10.49 -19.07 -5.96
N GLY A 158 11.60 -19.43 -5.31
CA GLY A 158 12.51 -18.43 -4.78
C GLY A 158 13.57 -19.02 -3.88
N PHE A 159 14.21 -18.15 -3.09
CA PHE A 159 15.24 -18.57 -2.17
C PHE A 159 14.70 -18.97 -0.78
N TRP A 160 15.40 -19.90 -0.15
CA TRP A 160 15.04 -20.49 1.13
C TRP A 160 16.22 -20.47 2.09
N GLN A 161 15.93 -20.28 3.37
CA GLN A 161 16.90 -20.42 4.45
C GLN A 161 16.16 -20.89 5.69
N ASN A 162 16.69 -21.90 6.38
CA ASN A 162 16.09 -22.44 7.61
C ASN A 162 14.59 -22.78 7.48
N ASN A 163 14.19 -23.41 6.37
CA ASN A 163 12.79 -23.73 6.04
C ASN A 163 11.86 -22.55 5.74
N LYS A 164 12.40 -21.32 5.64
CA LYS A 164 11.64 -20.10 5.38
C LYS A 164 11.99 -19.49 4.04
N ALA A 165 11.01 -18.89 3.37
CA ALA A 165 11.25 -18.04 2.21
C ALA A 165 12.07 -16.82 2.65
N CYS A 166 13.13 -16.53 1.91
CA CYS A 166 14.05 -15.43 2.18
C CYS A 166 14.68 -14.99 0.86
N GLY A 167 15.10 -13.74 0.74
CA GLY A 167 15.63 -13.24 -0.52
C GLY A 167 14.56 -13.11 -1.60
N ILE A 168 14.98 -13.06 -2.88
CA ILE A 168 14.03 -12.87 -3.97
C ILE A 168 13.22 -14.14 -4.25
N GLY A 169 11.92 -13.98 -4.40
CA GLY A 169 11.03 -15.05 -4.82
C GLY A 169 9.71 -14.53 -5.36
N ARG A 170 8.96 -15.42 -6.00
CA ARG A 170 7.58 -15.19 -6.40
C ARG A 170 6.63 -16.13 -5.69
N LEU A 171 5.51 -15.60 -5.21
CA LEU A 171 4.36 -16.35 -4.70
C LEU A 171 3.18 -16.12 -5.63
N ILE A 172 2.60 -17.20 -6.14
CA ILE A 172 1.36 -17.21 -6.91
C ILE A 172 0.31 -17.88 -6.02
N HIS A 173 -0.66 -17.10 -5.56
CA HIS A 173 -1.76 -17.59 -4.74
C HIS A 173 -2.80 -18.34 -5.59
N GLN A 174 -3.53 -19.26 -4.97
CA GLN A 174 -4.64 -19.98 -5.60
C GLN A 174 -5.70 -19.07 -6.25
N ASN A 175 -5.88 -17.84 -5.76
CA ASN A 175 -6.84 -16.87 -6.30
C ASN A 175 -6.31 -16.12 -7.54
N GLY A 176 -5.03 -16.29 -7.91
CA GLY A 176 -4.39 -15.62 -9.03
C GLY A 176 -3.53 -14.41 -8.65
N ASP A 177 -3.54 -13.99 -7.38
CA ASP A 177 -2.66 -12.91 -6.92
C ASP A 177 -1.20 -13.35 -6.98
N VAL A 178 -0.32 -12.42 -7.33
CA VAL A 178 1.10 -12.67 -7.51
C VAL A 178 1.91 -11.65 -6.74
N TYR A 179 2.78 -12.10 -5.85
CA TYR A 179 3.86 -11.29 -5.31
C TYR A 179 5.18 -11.69 -5.95
N ILE A 180 6.00 -10.73 -6.37
CA ILE A 180 7.38 -10.91 -6.84
C ILE A 180 8.24 -9.87 -6.13
N GLY A 181 9.16 -10.30 -5.28
CA GLY A 181 9.96 -9.35 -4.52
C GLY A 181 10.87 -10.03 -3.52
N ASP A 182 11.41 -9.21 -2.62
CA ASP A 182 12.23 -9.68 -1.52
C ASP A 182 11.35 -10.29 -0.40
N TRP A 183 11.94 -11.25 0.31
CA TRP A 183 11.32 -12.02 1.37
C TRP A 183 12.27 -12.05 2.56
N LEU A 184 11.71 -11.97 3.76
CA LEU A 184 12.45 -12.15 4.99
C LEU A 184 11.62 -12.97 5.96
N ASP A 185 12.14 -14.13 6.36
CA ASP A 185 11.49 -15.01 7.32
C ASP A 185 10.02 -15.34 6.98
N ASP A 186 9.76 -15.66 5.70
CA ASP A 186 8.45 -15.95 5.13
C ASP A 186 7.49 -14.77 4.95
N LYS A 187 7.96 -13.54 5.17
CA LYS A 187 7.17 -12.32 4.94
C LYS A 187 7.69 -11.58 3.72
N CYS A 188 6.79 -11.00 2.93
CA CYS A 188 7.14 -9.97 1.96
C CYS A 188 7.88 -8.84 2.68
N HIS A 189 9.04 -8.48 2.15
CA HIS A 189 9.94 -7.52 2.77
C HIS A 189 10.76 -6.82 1.69
N GLY A 190 11.29 -5.63 1.98
CA GLY A 190 12.10 -4.89 1.01
C GLY A 190 11.28 -4.50 -0.20
N PHE A 191 11.88 -4.45 -1.39
CA PHE A 191 11.15 -4.07 -2.59
C PHE A 191 10.37 -5.26 -3.18
N GLY A 192 9.14 -5.01 -3.62
CA GLY A 192 8.31 -6.02 -4.27
C GLY A 192 7.19 -5.45 -5.12
N VAL A 193 6.72 -6.28 -6.05
CA VAL A 193 5.56 -6.04 -6.92
C VAL A 193 4.47 -7.03 -6.57
N TYR A 194 3.29 -6.53 -6.21
CA TYR A 194 2.11 -7.33 -5.96
C TYR A 194 1.06 -7.04 -7.03
N THR A 195 0.67 -8.07 -7.78
CA THR A 195 -0.37 -8.02 -8.81
C THR A 195 -1.59 -8.76 -8.29
N HIS A 196 -2.68 -8.04 -8.08
CA HIS A 196 -3.97 -8.64 -7.79
C HIS A 196 -4.55 -9.30 -9.04
N ASN A 197 -5.38 -10.31 -8.84
CA ASN A 197 -6.10 -10.97 -9.94
C ASN A 197 -7.09 -10.06 -10.66
N ASP A 198 -7.54 -8.97 -10.03
CA ASP A 198 -8.38 -7.94 -10.68
C ASP A 198 -7.59 -7.01 -11.61
N GLY A 199 -6.27 -7.08 -11.59
CA GLY A 199 -5.35 -6.27 -12.40
C GLY A 199 -4.73 -5.09 -11.66
N THR A 200 -5.11 -4.83 -10.41
CA THR A 200 -4.47 -3.82 -9.56
C THR A 200 -3.03 -4.21 -9.27
N ILE A 201 -2.08 -3.28 -9.38
CA ILE A 201 -0.65 -3.52 -9.20
C ILE A 201 -0.11 -2.55 -8.15
N TYR A 202 0.51 -3.09 -7.10
CA TYR A 202 1.37 -2.33 -6.21
C TYR A 202 2.84 -2.61 -6.52
N LYS A 203 3.66 -1.55 -6.55
CA LYS A 203 5.12 -1.61 -6.70
C LYS A 203 5.76 -0.68 -5.68
N GLY A 204 6.48 -1.22 -4.70
CA GLY A 204 7.06 -0.41 -3.64
C GLY A 204 7.75 -1.23 -2.56
N ASN A 205 7.97 -0.61 -1.40
CA ASN A 205 8.61 -1.26 -0.27
C ASN A 205 7.59 -1.99 0.63
N TRP A 206 8.07 -3.04 1.26
CA TRP A 206 7.32 -3.93 2.12
C TRP A 206 8.05 -4.13 3.45
N ILE A 207 7.30 -4.15 4.55
CA ILE A 207 7.79 -4.55 5.86
C ILE A 207 6.77 -5.51 6.46
N GLU A 208 7.19 -6.76 6.66
CA GLU A 208 6.39 -7.79 7.34
C GLU A 208 5.00 -7.99 6.73
N ASP A 209 4.94 -8.19 5.41
CA ASP A 209 3.70 -8.36 4.61
C ASP A 209 2.83 -7.10 4.46
N LYS A 210 3.32 -5.93 4.88
CA LYS A 210 2.63 -4.65 4.71
C LYS A 210 3.39 -3.75 3.74
N GLN A 211 2.65 -3.03 2.91
CA GLN A 211 3.22 -1.98 2.08
C GLN A 211 3.63 -0.81 3.00
N GLU A 212 4.81 -0.26 2.77
CA GLU A 212 5.41 0.72 3.68
C GLU A 212 6.34 1.66 2.91
N GLY A 213 6.43 2.93 3.31
CA GLY A 213 7.25 3.93 2.64
C GLY A 213 6.78 4.20 1.21
N ASP A 214 7.70 4.54 0.30
CA ASP A 214 7.33 4.93 -1.06
C ASP A 214 6.84 3.73 -1.89
N GLY A 215 5.74 3.95 -2.62
CA GLY A 215 5.15 2.98 -3.53
C GLY A 215 4.32 3.62 -4.63
N ILE A 216 3.99 2.79 -5.63
CA ILE A 216 3.11 3.12 -6.74
C ILE A 216 2.01 2.08 -6.77
N GLU A 217 0.76 2.53 -6.84
CA GLU A 217 -0.41 1.68 -6.99
C GLU A 217 -1.15 2.05 -8.28
N GLU A 218 -1.25 1.09 -9.20
CA GLU A 218 -1.87 1.22 -10.52
C GLU A 218 -3.15 0.40 -10.56
N TYR A 219 -4.26 1.02 -10.94
CA TYR A 219 -5.58 0.39 -11.03
C TYR A 219 -5.94 0.06 -12.48
N PRO A 220 -6.79 -0.97 -12.72
CA PRO A 220 -7.19 -1.37 -14.08
C PRO A 220 -7.88 -0.27 -14.90
N ASP A 221 -8.52 0.70 -14.25
CA ASP A 221 -9.17 1.83 -14.90
C ASP A 221 -8.18 2.91 -15.40
N GLY A 222 -6.89 2.75 -15.08
CA GLY A 222 -5.84 3.72 -15.39
C GLY A 222 -5.57 4.74 -14.27
N THR A 223 -6.26 4.64 -13.13
CA THR A 223 -5.93 5.43 -11.95
C THR A 223 -4.57 5.01 -11.39
N VAL A 224 -3.73 5.98 -11.03
CA VAL A 224 -2.39 5.74 -10.48
C VAL A 224 -2.16 6.60 -9.24
N TYR A 225 -1.85 5.97 -8.12
CA TYR A 225 -1.32 6.64 -6.94
C TYR A 225 0.20 6.47 -6.86
N LYS A 226 0.91 7.53 -6.50
CA LYS A 226 2.35 7.53 -6.23
C LYS A 226 2.59 8.28 -4.94
N GLY A 227 3.17 7.64 -3.94
CA GLY A 227 3.40 8.30 -2.66
C GLY A 227 3.73 7.33 -1.56
N GLN A 228 3.58 7.82 -0.35
CA GLN A 228 3.94 7.12 0.86
C GLN A 228 2.81 6.20 1.36
N PHE A 229 3.20 5.05 1.91
CA PHE A 229 2.34 4.07 2.54
C PHE A 229 2.77 3.84 4.00
N LEU A 230 1.81 3.65 4.88
CA LEU A 230 2.01 3.25 6.27
C LEU A 230 1.05 2.12 6.59
N ASN A 231 1.57 0.94 6.94
CA ASN A 231 0.76 -0.25 7.20
C ASN A 231 -0.26 -0.55 6.09
N SER A 232 0.16 -0.46 4.83
CA SER A 232 -0.67 -0.67 3.64
C SER A 232 -1.79 0.34 3.40
N MET A 233 -1.75 1.50 4.05
CA MET A 233 -2.63 2.61 3.74
C MET A 233 -1.83 3.79 3.18
N LYS A 234 -2.38 4.51 2.20
CA LYS A 234 -1.80 5.77 1.70
C LYS A 234 -1.69 6.75 2.87
N HIS A 235 -0.51 7.29 3.09
CA HIS A 235 -0.21 8.12 4.26
C HIS A 235 0.98 9.02 3.97
N GLY A 236 0.97 10.28 4.44
CA GLY A 236 2.02 11.24 4.12
C GLY A 236 1.82 11.85 2.74
N GLU A 237 2.89 12.23 2.05
CA GLU A 237 2.77 12.90 0.74
C GLU A 237 2.48 11.93 -0.40
N GLY A 238 1.63 12.35 -1.34
CA GLY A 238 1.36 11.58 -2.54
C GLY A 238 0.70 12.36 -3.67
N GLU A 239 0.65 11.72 -4.83
CA GLU A 239 -0.01 12.19 -6.04
C GLU A 239 -0.96 11.11 -6.56
N CYS A 240 -2.18 11.50 -6.95
CA CYS A 240 -3.16 10.61 -7.54
C CYS A 240 -3.59 11.14 -8.92
N PHE A 241 -3.34 10.34 -9.95
CA PHE A 241 -3.77 10.56 -11.33
C PHE A 241 -4.99 9.70 -11.57
N TYR A 242 -6.17 10.30 -11.70
CA TYR A 242 -7.41 9.55 -11.85
C TYR A 242 -7.70 9.23 -13.32
N SER A 243 -8.37 8.10 -13.57
CA SER A 243 -8.81 7.68 -14.91
C SER A 243 -9.69 8.71 -15.62
N ASN A 244 -10.44 9.52 -14.86
CA ASN A 244 -11.27 10.62 -15.37
C ASN A 244 -10.49 11.92 -15.64
N LYS A 245 -9.15 11.89 -15.63
CA LYS A 245 -8.24 13.04 -15.80
C LYS A 245 -8.26 14.05 -14.66
N ASN A 246 -8.91 13.76 -13.54
CA ASN A 246 -8.67 14.51 -12.32
C ASN A 246 -7.24 14.24 -11.81
N TYR A 247 -6.71 15.17 -11.03
CA TYR A 247 -5.40 15.06 -10.44
C TYR A 247 -5.41 15.60 -9.01
N TYR A 248 -4.77 14.90 -8.09
CA TYR A 248 -4.53 15.38 -6.73
C TYR A 248 -3.05 15.28 -6.38
N LYS A 249 -2.55 16.27 -5.66
CA LYS A 249 -1.23 16.26 -5.02
C LYS A 249 -1.33 16.87 -3.63
N GLY A 250 -0.89 16.15 -2.61
CA GLY A 250 -0.92 16.64 -1.24
C GLY A 250 -0.77 15.52 -0.22
N GLU A 251 -1.25 15.78 0.99
CA GLU A 251 -1.15 14.86 2.11
C GLU A 251 -2.29 13.82 2.11
N PHE A 252 -1.95 12.63 2.58
CA PHE A 252 -2.86 11.52 2.82
C PHE A 252 -2.76 11.08 4.28
N GLN A 253 -3.89 10.67 4.85
CA GLN A 253 -3.95 10.03 6.14
C GLN A 253 -4.89 8.84 6.06
N TYR A 254 -4.33 7.63 6.14
CA TYR A 254 -5.08 6.37 6.18
C TYR A 254 -6.04 6.20 4.99
N ASN A 255 -5.51 6.34 3.76
CA ASN A 255 -6.25 6.32 2.49
C ASN A 255 -7.08 7.57 2.18
N PHE A 256 -7.27 8.50 3.11
CA PHE A 256 -7.99 9.74 2.87
C PHE A 256 -7.05 10.87 2.46
N ILE A 257 -7.48 11.69 1.51
CA ILE A 257 -6.91 13.03 1.29
C ILE A 257 -7.11 13.84 2.58
N HIS A 258 -6.02 14.40 3.10
CA HIS A 258 -5.97 15.11 4.37
C HIS A 258 -4.93 16.25 4.28
N GLY A 259 -4.81 17.11 5.30
CA GLY A 259 -3.73 18.09 5.38
C GLY A 259 -3.76 19.11 4.23
N GLN A 260 -2.60 19.56 3.75
CA GLN A 260 -2.54 20.46 2.60
C GLN A 260 -2.55 19.69 1.28
N GLY A 261 -3.25 20.22 0.28
CA GLY A 261 -3.22 19.63 -1.06
C GLY A 261 -3.91 20.45 -2.13
N LYS A 262 -3.58 20.11 -3.38
CA LYS A 262 -4.16 20.66 -4.60
C LYS A 262 -4.90 19.59 -5.38
N PHE A 263 -6.17 19.84 -5.68
CA PHE A 263 -6.98 19.03 -6.57
C PHE A 263 -7.31 19.82 -7.83
N VAL A 264 -7.08 19.20 -8.99
CA VAL A 264 -7.41 19.73 -10.32
C VAL A 264 -8.45 18.81 -10.93
N TRP A 265 -9.63 19.34 -11.23
CA TRP A 265 -10.68 18.61 -11.92
C TRP A 265 -10.43 18.65 -13.43
N SER A 266 -10.92 17.62 -14.13
CA SER A 266 -10.79 17.50 -15.58
C SER A 266 -11.49 18.61 -16.39
N ASP A 267 -12.42 19.33 -15.76
CA ASP A 267 -13.08 20.51 -16.32
C ASP A 267 -12.31 21.82 -16.07
N GLY A 268 -11.12 21.74 -15.48
CA GLY A 268 -10.23 22.87 -15.22
C GLY A 268 -10.53 23.63 -13.92
N LYS A 269 -11.50 23.20 -13.11
CA LYS A 269 -11.61 23.71 -11.74
C LYS A 269 -10.38 23.29 -10.94
N GLU A 270 -10.00 24.10 -9.95
CA GLU A 270 -8.89 23.79 -9.04
C GLU A 270 -9.25 24.17 -7.62
N TYR A 271 -8.78 23.38 -6.65
CA TYR A 271 -8.82 23.71 -5.23
C TYR A 271 -7.44 23.49 -4.65
N GLU A 272 -6.93 24.48 -3.93
CA GLU A 272 -5.66 24.40 -3.20
C GLU A 272 -5.90 24.91 -1.78
N GLY A 273 -5.70 24.03 -0.80
CA GLY A 273 -6.02 24.35 0.58
C GLY A 273 -5.98 23.13 1.50
N THR A 274 -6.69 23.27 2.62
CA THR A 274 -6.73 22.23 3.65
C THR A 274 -7.81 21.19 3.31
N TRP A 275 -7.50 19.93 3.58
CA TRP A 275 -8.38 18.79 3.38
C TRP A 275 -8.57 18.04 4.70
N GLU A 276 -9.77 17.53 4.90
CA GLU A 276 -10.09 16.64 6.01
C GLU A 276 -10.96 15.51 5.48
N ASN A 277 -10.44 14.28 5.53
CA ASN A 277 -11.17 13.06 5.17
C ASN A 277 -11.85 13.12 3.78
N ASN A 278 -11.07 13.46 2.75
CA ASN A 278 -11.52 13.67 1.36
C ASN A 278 -12.39 14.91 1.11
N GLN A 279 -12.61 15.77 2.10
CA GLN A 279 -13.41 16.98 1.96
C GLN A 279 -12.55 18.24 2.04
N MET A 280 -12.92 19.27 1.28
CA MET A 280 -12.34 20.61 1.46
C MET A 280 -12.72 21.12 2.85
N HIS A 281 -11.73 21.53 3.63
CA HIS A 281 -11.88 22.01 5.00
C HIS A 281 -10.93 23.18 5.26
N GLY A 282 -11.13 23.94 6.33
CA GLY A 282 -10.20 24.99 6.73
C GLY A 282 -10.03 26.06 5.65
N TYR A 283 -8.86 26.68 5.56
CA TYR A 283 -8.61 27.72 4.55
C TYR A 283 -8.18 27.11 3.21
N GLY A 284 -8.71 27.65 2.11
CA GLY A 284 -8.32 27.27 0.75
C GLY A 284 -8.78 28.24 -0.32
N GLU A 285 -8.29 28.02 -1.54
CA GLU A 285 -8.65 28.76 -2.74
C GLU A 285 -9.23 27.81 -3.80
N PHE A 286 -10.45 28.09 -4.25
CA PHE A 286 -11.10 27.41 -5.36
C PHE A 286 -11.13 28.32 -6.58
N LYS A 287 -10.66 27.83 -7.72
CA LYS A 287 -10.61 28.55 -9.00
C LYS A 287 -11.51 27.87 -10.02
N TRP A 288 -12.25 28.67 -10.77
CA TRP A 288 -13.01 28.24 -11.92
C TRP A 288 -12.27 28.63 -13.22
N PRO A 289 -12.42 27.86 -14.30
CA PRO A 289 -11.79 28.16 -15.59
C PRO A 289 -12.16 29.53 -16.19
N ASP A 290 -13.31 30.08 -15.80
CA ASP A 290 -13.81 31.38 -16.26
C ASP A 290 -13.20 32.58 -15.49
N GLY A 291 -12.21 32.32 -14.64
CA GLY A 291 -11.51 33.36 -13.87
C GLY A 291 -12.17 33.69 -12.53
N ARG A 292 -13.34 33.14 -12.22
CA ARG A 292 -13.90 33.24 -10.87
C ARG A 292 -12.99 32.54 -9.88
N SER A 293 -12.93 33.05 -8.66
CA SER A 293 -12.24 32.38 -7.57
C SER A 293 -12.86 32.69 -6.21
N TYR A 294 -12.78 31.73 -5.30
CA TYR A 294 -13.14 31.91 -3.91
C TYR A 294 -11.94 31.59 -3.06
N ARG A 295 -11.59 32.47 -2.13
CA ARG A 295 -10.53 32.27 -1.16
C ARG A 295 -11.09 32.50 0.24
N GLY A 296 -11.10 31.48 1.07
CA GLY A 296 -11.71 31.57 2.39
C GLY A 296 -11.81 30.23 3.09
N ASN A 297 -12.63 30.20 4.12
CA ASN A 297 -12.82 29.03 4.95
C ASN A 297 -13.86 28.06 4.36
N TYR A 298 -13.61 26.77 4.57
CA TYR A 298 -14.42 25.64 4.13
C TYR A 298 -14.73 24.73 5.31
N LYS A 299 -15.91 24.12 5.28
CA LYS A 299 -16.32 23.06 6.20
C LYS A 299 -17.16 22.03 5.44
N HIS A 300 -16.67 20.80 5.37
CA HIS A 300 -17.32 19.69 4.64
C HIS A 300 -17.73 20.10 3.22
N ASP A 301 -16.75 20.57 2.43
CA ASP A 301 -16.92 21.03 1.04
C ASP A 301 -17.69 22.34 0.82
N LEU A 302 -18.26 22.93 1.89
CA LEU A 302 -19.03 24.16 1.82
C LEU A 302 -18.21 25.36 2.28
N LYS A 303 -18.34 26.49 1.58
CA LYS A 303 -17.85 27.79 2.05
C LYS A 303 -18.49 28.12 3.39
N ASP A 304 -17.71 28.33 4.42
CA ASP A 304 -18.20 28.53 5.80
C ASP A 304 -17.21 29.37 6.59
N GLY A 305 -17.65 30.46 7.22
CA GLY A 305 -16.79 31.47 7.84
C GLY A 305 -16.42 32.61 6.88
N GLU A 306 -15.31 33.30 7.12
CA GLU A 306 -14.90 34.45 6.30
C GLU A 306 -14.28 34.03 4.97
N GLY A 307 -14.59 34.76 3.90
CA GLY A 307 -13.98 34.56 2.59
C GLY A 307 -14.24 35.67 1.58
N GLU A 308 -13.45 35.65 0.50
CA GLU A 308 -13.56 36.54 -0.65
C GLU A 308 -13.92 35.74 -1.91
N PHE A 309 -14.94 36.19 -2.64
CA PHE A 309 -15.37 35.62 -3.92
C PHE A 309 -15.19 36.65 -5.03
N ILE A 310 -14.27 36.38 -5.94
CA ILE A 310 -14.05 37.13 -7.17
C ILE A 310 -15.02 36.56 -8.23
N ILE A 311 -15.94 37.42 -8.67
CA ILE A 311 -16.98 37.07 -9.64
C ILE A 311 -16.52 37.44 -11.06
N ASP A 312 -15.84 38.57 -11.19
CA ASP A 312 -15.19 39.06 -12.41
C ASP A 312 -14.16 40.15 -12.05
N GLU A 313 -13.47 40.73 -13.03
CA GLU A 313 -12.45 41.77 -12.84
C GLU A 313 -12.93 42.99 -12.03
N ASN A 314 -14.23 43.27 -12.06
CA ASN A 314 -14.83 44.46 -11.44
C ASN A 314 -15.67 44.13 -10.21
N THR A 315 -15.97 42.86 -9.96
CA THR A 315 -16.97 42.44 -8.97
C THR A 315 -16.38 41.41 -8.02
N ARG A 316 -16.36 41.74 -6.74
CA ARG A 316 -15.97 40.81 -5.66
C ARG A 316 -16.83 40.98 -4.42
N TYR A 317 -17.05 39.89 -3.70
CA TYR A 317 -17.70 39.90 -2.40
C TYR A 317 -16.70 39.46 -1.33
N LYS A 318 -16.60 40.21 -0.24
CA LYS A 318 -15.80 39.84 0.94
C LYS A 318 -16.69 39.85 2.18
N GLY A 319 -16.79 38.75 2.90
CA GLY A 319 -17.61 38.67 4.11
C GLY A 319 -17.84 37.25 4.58
N SER A 320 -18.82 37.08 5.48
CA SER A 320 -19.11 35.78 6.07
C SER A 320 -19.93 34.88 5.15
N TRP A 321 -19.71 33.58 5.31
CA TRP A 321 -20.37 32.50 4.60
C TRP A 321 -20.91 31.48 5.59
N LYS A 322 -22.01 30.84 5.23
CA LYS A 322 -22.59 29.74 6.01
C LYS A 322 -23.22 28.75 5.05
N ASN A 323 -22.87 27.47 5.17
CA ASN A 323 -23.41 26.39 4.33
C ASN A 323 -23.33 26.71 2.82
N GLY A 324 -22.23 27.30 2.36
CA GLY A 324 -21.98 27.61 0.96
C GLY A 324 -22.59 28.92 0.44
N LYS A 325 -23.30 29.69 1.28
CA LYS A 325 -23.97 30.93 0.88
C LYS A 325 -23.46 32.14 1.66
N GLN A 326 -23.51 33.34 1.06
CA GLN A 326 -23.22 34.58 1.79
C GLN A 326 -24.18 34.73 2.98
N HIS A 327 -23.65 35.09 4.13
CA HIS A 327 -24.40 35.19 5.38
C HIS A 327 -23.77 36.27 6.27
N GLY A 328 -24.53 36.94 7.12
CA GLY A 328 -24.00 37.95 8.03
C GLY A 328 -23.46 39.18 7.29
N ASP A 329 -22.39 39.76 7.82
CA ASP A 329 -21.82 40.99 7.30
C ASP A 329 -20.91 40.75 6.10
N GLY A 330 -20.95 41.66 5.13
CA GLY A 330 -20.05 41.61 3.98
C GLY A 330 -19.95 42.94 3.24
N ILE A 331 -19.07 42.96 2.25
CA ILE A 331 -18.79 44.09 1.38
C ILE A 331 -18.83 43.58 -0.05
N LEU A 332 -19.80 44.06 -0.83
CA LEU A 332 -19.79 43.89 -2.28
C LEU A 332 -19.02 45.06 -2.88
N VAL A 333 -17.95 44.76 -3.62
CA VAL A 333 -17.19 45.75 -4.36
C VAL A 333 -17.57 45.63 -5.83
N VAL A 334 -18.03 46.75 -6.42
CA VAL A 334 -18.36 46.84 -7.85
C VAL A 334 -17.60 48.02 -8.44
N LYS A 335 -16.71 47.78 -9.41
CA LYS A 335 -15.81 48.79 -10.00
C LYS A 335 -15.07 49.58 -8.91
N ASP A 336 -14.50 48.85 -7.95
CA ASP A 336 -13.78 49.37 -6.77
C ASP A 336 -14.60 50.22 -5.79
N ILE A 337 -15.92 50.28 -5.94
CA ILE A 337 -16.79 50.97 -4.99
C ILE A 337 -17.29 49.95 -3.95
N PRO A 338 -16.83 50.02 -2.68
CA PRO A 338 -17.28 49.13 -1.62
C PRO A 338 -18.72 49.48 -1.21
N ARG A 339 -19.55 48.45 -1.05
CA ARG A 339 -20.94 48.55 -0.58
C ARG A 339 -21.13 47.56 0.58
N PRO A 340 -21.02 48.02 1.84
CA PRO A 340 -21.22 47.17 2.99
C PRO A 340 -22.70 46.81 3.15
N GLY A 341 -23.01 45.58 3.53
CA GLY A 341 -24.38 45.10 3.70
C GLY A 341 -24.48 43.90 4.64
N VAL A 342 -25.70 43.37 4.76
CA VAL A 342 -26.03 42.16 5.51
C VAL A 342 -26.70 41.15 4.58
N TRP A 343 -26.26 39.90 4.62
CA TRP A 343 -26.76 38.77 3.83
C TRP A 343 -27.38 37.69 4.72
N CYS A 344 -28.39 37.00 4.21
CA CYS A 344 -28.97 35.81 4.83
C CYS A 344 -29.29 34.80 3.73
N GLU A 345 -28.75 33.59 3.84
CA GLU A 345 -28.97 32.50 2.86
C GLU A 345 -28.69 32.91 1.42
N GLY A 346 -27.63 33.69 1.19
CA GLY A 346 -27.20 34.17 -0.12
C GLY A 346 -27.96 35.39 -0.63
N ILE A 347 -28.98 35.87 0.11
CA ILE A 347 -29.79 37.03 -0.24
C ILE A 347 -29.33 38.22 0.58
N ARG A 348 -29.02 39.35 -0.08
CA ARG A 348 -28.75 40.61 0.62
C ARG A 348 -30.04 41.17 1.20
N ILE A 349 -30.13 41.26 2.52
CA ILE A 349 -31.32 41.76 3.24
C ILE A 349 -31.24 43.25 3.56
N GLN A 350 -30.04 43.82 3.70
CA GLN A 350 -29.85 45.22 4.08
C GLN A 350 -28.54 45.79 3.51
N TRP A 351 -28.53 47.07 3.11
CA TRP A 351 -27.29 47.84 2.95
C TRP A 351 -26.97 48.58 4.24
N LYS A 352 -25.70 48.65 4.60
CA LYS A 352 -25.24 49.53 5.69
C LYS A 352 -24.95 50.90 5.07
N ASP A 353 -25.46 51.94 5.72
CA ASP A 353 -25.13 53.31 5.32
C ASP A 353 -23.62 53.54 5.44
N LYS A 354 -23.08 54.39 4.55
CA LYS A 354 -21.66 54.76 4.57
C LYS A 354 -21.36 55.49 5.89
N PHE A 355 -20.31 55.07 6.60
CA PHE A 355 -19.66 55.90 7.61
C PHE A 355 -18.95 57.08 6.97
#